data_AF-A0A970E348-F1
#
_entry.id   AF-A0A970E348-F1
#
_cell.length_a   1.000
_cell.length_b   1.000
_cell.length_c   1.000
_cell.angle_alpha   90.00
_cell.angle_beta   90.00
_cell.angle_gamma   90.00
#
_symmetry.space_group_name_H-M   'P 1'
#
loop_
_entity.id
_entity.type
_entity.pdbx_description
1 polymer ?
#
loop_
_entity_poly.entity_id
_entity_poly.type
_entity_poly.pdbx_seq_one_letter_code
_entity_poly.pdbx_strand_id
1 'polypeptide(L)'
;MEPRMEDVFALYEQKVGPLSSAQKEKLVAAQDEGMSPFVIGCAILRARQEQRRRRLQGKNMHISFNYIYRIIEDWLLHGITTEEHFRAYWSALNEDKHKNGGDRPHAAQTKIRREDFTYTETEQDLSLFSFLDD
;
A
#
# COMPACT_ATOMS: atom_id res chain seq x y z
N MET A 1 -3.83 10.99 -18.72
CA MET A 1 -3.68 9.70 -19.42
C MET A 1 -3.89 8.64 -18.38
N GLU A 2 -4.98 7.87 -18.48
CA GLU A 2 -5.25 6.79 -17.54
C GLU A 2 -4.30 5.62 -17.82
N PRO A 3 -3.68 5.04 -16.79
CA PRO A 3 -2.81 3.88 -16.96
C PRO A 3 -3.63 2.67 -17.44
N ARG A 4 -3.01 1.86 -18.29
CA ARG A 4 -3.61 0.63 -18.82
C ARG A 4 -2.95 -0.60 -18.18
N MET A 5 -3.53 -1.78 -18.38
CA MET A 5 -2.96 -3.02 -17.83
C MET A 5 -1.57 -3.34 -18.38
N GLU A 6 -1.27 -2.92 -19.62
CA GLU A 6 0.07 -3.07 -20.17
C GLU A 6 1.12 -2.30 -19.36
N ASP A 7 0.75 -1.13 -18.84
CA ASP A 7 1.63 -0.32 -17.98
C ASP A 7 1.85 -1.01 -16.62
N VAL A 8 0.82 -1.68 -16.09
CA VAL A 8 0.89 -2.46 -14.85
C VAL A 8 1.81 -3.67 -15.01
N PHE A 9 1.70 -4.40 -16.13
CA PHE A 9 2.58 -5.53 -16.42
C PHE A 9 4.03 -5.09 -16.55
N ALA A 10 4.28 -4.03 -17.32
CA ALA A 10 5.62 -3.46 -17.48
C ALA A 10 6.20 -2.99 -16.13
N LEU A 11 5.37 -2.36 -15.28
CA LEU A 11 5.77 -1.95 -13.94
C LEU A 11 6.16 -3.15 -13.07
N TYR A 12 5.35 -4.20 -13.08
CA TYR A 12 5.67 -5.41 -12.32
C TYR A 12 6.99 -6.02 -12.80
N GLU A 13 7.13 -6.23 -14.11
CA GLU A 13 8.31 -6.86 -14.71
C GLU A 13 9.58 -6.05 -14.40
N GLN A 14 9.49 -4.71 -14.41
CA GLN A 14 10.59 -3.83 -14.06
C GLN A 14 10.97 -3.88 -12.57
N LYS A 15 9.99 -4.03 -11.66
CA LYS A 15 10.21 -3.85 -10.21
C LYS A 15 10.33 -5.16 -9.43
N VAL A 16 9.75 -6.24 -9.92
CA VAL A 16 9.60 -7.49 -9.17
C VAL A 16 10.26 -8.64 -9.92
N GLY A 17 9.86 -8.89 -11.17
CA GLY A 17 10.38 -10.00 -11.97
C GLY A 17 9.41 -10.43 -13.07
N PRO A 18 9.73 -11.48 -13.84
CA PRO A 18 8.91 -11.90 -14.98
C PRO A 18 7.49 -12.30 -14.54
N LEU A 19 6.48 -11.90 -15.32
CA LEU A 19 5.10 -12.33 -15.12
C LEU A 19 4.76 -13.54 -16.00
N SER A 20 4.17 -14.57 -15.41
CA SER A 20 3.56 -15.66 -16.19
C SER A 20 2.20 -15.25 -16.77
N SER A 21 1.73 -15.96 -17.81
CA SER A 21 0.41 -15.70 -18.39
C SER A 21 -0.72 -15.82 -17.35
N ALA A 22 -0.68 -16.83 -16.48
CA ALA A 22 -1.65 -17.01 -15.40
C ALA A 22 -1.65 -15.84 -14.39
N GLN A 23 -0.49 -15.23 -14.13
CA GLN A 23 -0.39 -14.04 -13.28
C GLN A 23 -0.96 -12.80 -13.99
N LYS A 24 -0.78 -12.69 -15.32
CA LYS A 24 -1.38 -11.61 -16.11
C LYS A 24 -2.90 -11.70 -16.05
N GLU A 25 -3.45 -12.89 -16.27
CA GLU A 25 -4.89 -13.16 -16.16
C GLU A 25 -5.45 -12.80 -14.79
N LYS A 26 -4.74 -13.11 -13.69
CA LYS A 26 -5.18 -12.72 -12.34
C LYS A 26 -5.26 -11.21 -12.13
N LEU A 27 -4.31 -10.45 -12.68
CA LEU A 27 -4.33 -9.00 -12.59
C LEU A 27 -5.45 -8.39 -13.47
N VAL A 28 -5.73 -9.01 -14.63
CA VAL A 28 -6.88 -8.63 -15.47
C VAL A 28 -8.20 -8.93 -14.76
N ALA A 29 -8.31 -10.09 -14.09
CA ALA A 29 -9.50 -10.42 -13.31
C ALA A 29 -9.78 -9.38 -12.22
N ALA A 30 -8.75 -8.85 -11.54
CA ALA A 30 -8.93 -7.76 -10.58
C ALA A 30 -9.46 -6.48 -11.25
N GLN A 31 -9.09 -6.21 -12.50
CA GLN A 31 -9.66 -5.12 -13.29
C GLN A 31 -11.12 -5.37 -13.65
N ASP A 32 -11.45 -6.60 -14.07
CA ASP A 32 -12.81 -7.01 -14.38
C ASP A 32 -13.73 -6.96 -13.15
N GLU A 33 -13.18 -7.18 -11.95
CA GLU A 33 -13.85 -6.98 -10.65
C GLU A 33 -14.01 -5.50 -10.26
N GLY A 34 -13.49 -4.57 -11.08
CA GLY A 34 -13.70 -3.13 -10.96
C GLY A 34 -12.52 -2.35 -10.40
N MET A 35 -11.36 -2.97 -10.15
CA MET A 35 -10.15 -2.26 -9.73
C MET A 35 -9.46 -1.58 -10.90
N SER A 36 -9.23 -0.27 -10.81
CA SER A 36 -8.52 0.46 -11.86
C SER A 36 -7.06 -0.01 -11.98
N PRO A 37 -6.48 -0.02 -13.20
CA PRO A 37 -5.07 -0.35 -13.40
C PRO A 37 -4.13 0.54 -12.57
N PHE A 38 -4.52 1.79 -12.32
CA PHE A 38 -3.80 2.70 -11.43
C PHE A 38 -3.62 2.09 -10.03
N VAL A 39 -4.71 1.63 -9.42
CA VAL A 39 -4.70 1.07 -8.06
C VAL A 39 -3.92 -0.25 -8.03
N ILE A 40 -4.05 -1.10 -9.04
CA ILE A 40 -3.24 -2.32 -9.16
C ILE A 40 -1.74 -1.96 -9.21
N GLY A 41 -1.37 -0.93 -9.97
CA GLY A 41 -0.01 -0.39 -10.00
C GLY A 41 0.47 0.10 -8.64
N CYS A 42 -0.40 0.78 -7.88
CA CYS A 42 -0.11 1.21 -6.52
C CYS A 42 0.13 0.04 -5.55
N ALA A 43 -0.54 -1.10 -5.72
CA ALA A 43 -0.31 -2.29 -4.89
C ALA A 43 1.12 -2.84 -5.10
N ILE A 44 1.60 -2.86 -6.35
CA ILE A 44 2.98 -3.25 -6.68
C ILE A 44 3.98 -2.30 -6.01
N LEU A 45 3.76 -0.99 -6.11
CA LEU A 45 4.61 0.02 -5.48
C LEU A 45 4.60 -0.07 -3.96
N ARG A 46 3.44 -0.37 -3.35
CA ARG A 46 3.30 -0.59 -1.91
C ARG A 46 4.15 -1.77 -1.44
N ALA A 47 4.15 -2.88 -2.18
CA ALA A 47 5.00 -4.03 -1.86
C ALA A 47 6.51 -3.67 -1.92
N ARG A 48 6.92 -2.91 -2.93
CA ARG A 48 8.30 -2.39 -3.04
C ARG A 48 8.68 -1.46 -1.89
N GLN A 49 7.77 -0.59 -1.46
CA GLN A 49 7.99 0.30 -0.32
C GLN A 49 8.19 -0.51 0.96
N GLU A 50 7.39 -1.54 1.18
CA GLU A 50 7.50 -2.41 2.36
C GLU A 50 8.81 -3.19 2.38
N GLN A 51 9.24 -3.75 1.24
CA GLN A 51 10.55 -4.39 1.13
C GLN A 51 11.68 -3.44 1.50
N ARG A 52 11.64 -2.20 1.00
CA ARG A 52 12.63 -1.18 1.34
C ARG A 52 12.63 -0.87 2.84
N ARG A 53 11.45 -0.73 3.45
CA ARG A 53 11.30 -0.48 4.89
C ARG A 53 11.92 -1.60 5.72
N ARG A 54 11.61 -2.86 5.41
CA ARG A 54 12.18 -4.02 6.11
C ARG A 54 13.68 -4.13 5.93
N ARG A 55 14.19 -3.84 4.73
CA ARG A 55 15.63 -3.83 4.47
C ARG A 55 16.36 -2.79 5.32
N LEU A 56 15.77 -1.62 5.55
CA LEU A 56 16.33 -0.60 6.46
C LEU A 56 16.34 -1.07 7.92
N GLN A 57 15.43 -1.97 8.30
CA GLN A 57 15.39 -2.63 9.61
C GLN A 57 16.27 -3.88 9.69
N GLY A 58 17.08 -4.16 8.66
CA GLY A 58 17.95 -5.34 8.60
C GLY A 58 17.24 -6.65 8.20
N LYS A 59 15.93 -6.62 7.96
CA LYS A 59 15.16 -7.80 7.51
C LYS A 59 15.11 -7.86 5.99
N ASN A 60 15.57 -8.96 5.39
CA ASN A 60 15.46 -9.15 3.94
C ASN A 60 14.10 -9.76 3.60
N MET A 61 13.35 -9.12 2.70
CA MET A 61 12.03 -9.59 2.26
C MET A 61 12.04 -9.81 0.75
N HIS A 62 11.62 -10.98 0.30
CA HIS A 62 11.36 -11.25 -1.11
C HIS A 62 9.91 -10.87 -1.44
N ILE A 63 9.69 -10.09 -2.50
CA ILE A 63 8.34 -9.77 -2.97
C ILE A 63 7.91 -10.86 -3.95
N SER A 64 6.90 -11.62 -3.59
CA SER A 64 6.25 -12.58 -4.48
C SER A 64 4.98 -11.99 -5.10
N PHE A 65 4.54 -12.57 -6.21
CA PHE A 65 3.24 -12.24 -6.81
C PHE A 65 2.11 -12.38 -5.79
N ASN A 66 2.09 -13.48 -5.03
CA ASN A 66 1.06 -13.74 -4.02
C ASN A 66 0.99 -12.65 -2.95
N TYR A 67 2.14 -12.09 -2.56
CA TYR A 67 2.15 -10.99 -1.60
C TYR A 67 1.46 -9.74 -2.17
N ILE A 68 1.76 -9.40 -3.43
CA ILE A 68 1.10 -8.28 -4.13
C ILE A 68 -0.39 -8.54 -4.30
N TYR A 69 -0.75 -9.77 -4.68
CA TYR A 69 -2.14 -10.13 -4.93
C TYR A 69 -2.99 -10.08 -3.64
N ARG A 70 -2.42 -10.40 -2.48
CA ARG A 70 -3.12 -10.21 -1.20
C ARG A 70 -3.40 -8.74 -0.87
N ILE A 71 -2.52 -7.82 -1.28
CA ILE A 71 -2.80 -6.37 -1.15
C ILE A 71 -3.96 -5.98 -2.07
N ILE A 72 -4.00 -6.54 -3.29
CA ILE A 72 -5.08 -6.30 -4.24
C ILE A 72 -6.41 -6.84 -3.69
N GLU A 73 -6.45 -8.07 -3.19
CA GLU A 73 -7.65 -8.66 -2.57
C GLU A 73 -8.15 -7.85 -1.38
N ASP A 74 -7.24 -7.40 -0.51
CA ASP A 74 -7.57 -6.54 0.63
C ASP A 74 -8.22 -5.22 0.18
N TRP A 75 -7.62 -4.57 -0.82
CA TRP A 75 -8.13 -3.32 -1.37
C TRP A 75 -9.46 -3.49 -2.11
N LEU A 76 -9.66 -4.61 -2.82
CA LEU A 76 -10.95 -4.99 -3.39
C LEU A 76 -12.01 -5.13 -2.31
N LEU A 77 -11.71 -5.86 -1.22
CA LEU A 77 -12.63 -6.04 -0.10
C LEU A 77 -13.00 -4.72 0.59
N HIS A 78 -12.07 -3.77 0.64
CA HIS A 78 -12.27 -2.45 1.27
C HIS A 78 -12.83 -1.40 0.30
N GLY A 79 -13.15 -1.77 -0.94
CA GLY A 79 -13.68 -0.86 -1.94
C GLY A 79 -12.68 0.19 -2.44
N ILE A 80 -11.38 -0.02 -2.21
CA ILE A 80 -10.30 0.83 -2.70
C ILE A 80 -10.01 0.41 -4.14
N THR A 81 -10.91 0.74 -5.06
CA THR A 81 -10.83 0.28 -6.47
C THR A 81 -10.55 1.40 -7.46
N THR A 82 -10.97 2.63 -7.17
CA THR A 82 -10.71 3.81 -8.02
C THR A 82 -9.55 4.66 -7.50
N GLU A 83 -9.04 5.52 -8.37
CA GLU A 83 -8.00 6.48 -8.02
C GLU A 83 -8.43 7.42 -6.88
N GLU A 84 -9.68 7.90 -6.86
CA GLU A 84 -10.14 8.79 -5.79
C GLU A 84 -10.16 8.07 -4.43
N HIS A 85 -10.70 6.85 -4.40
CA HIS A 85 -10.75 6.03 -3.17
C HIS A 85 -9.35 5.72 -2.67
N PHE A 86 -8.43 5.37 -3.57
CA PHE A 86 -7.03 5.14 -3.22
C PHE A 86 -6.35 6.39 -2.67
N ARG A 87 -6.56 7.57 -3.29
CA ARG A 87 -5.99 8.83 -2.81
C ARG A 87 -6.51 9.20 -1.42
N ALA A 88 -7.80 9.00 -1.16
CA ALA A 88 -8.40 9.22 0.15
C ALA A 88 -7.80 8.28 1.21
N TYR A 89 -7.76 6.97 0.91
CA TYR A 89 -7.10 5.97 1.75
C TYR A 89 -5.63 6.30 2.03
N TRP A 90 -4.89 6.69 0.99
CA TRP A 90 -3.47 6.99 1.09
C TRP A 90 -3.20 8.28 1.88
N SER A 91 -4.07 9.29 1.76
CA SER A 91 -4.00 10.52 2.57
C SER A 91 -4.21 10.18 4.03
N ALA A 92 -5.27 9.45 4.38
CA ALA A 92 -5.54 9.03 5.75
C ALA A 92 -4.36 8.25 6.36
N LEU A 93 -3.82 7.30 5.61
CA LEU A 93 -2.68 6.49 6.06
C LEU A 93 -1.39 7.33 6.31
N ASN A 94 -1.19 8.42 5.55
CA ASN A 94 -0.02 9.29 5.73
C ASN A 94 -0.27 10.42 6.73
N GLU A 95 -1.49 10.90 6.88
CA GLU A 95 -1.89 11.81 7.95
C GLU A 95 -1.66 11.15 9.32
N ASP A 96 -1.97 9.86 9.45
CA ASP A 96 -1.68 9.10 10.66
C ASP A 96 -0.17 8.91 10.90
N LYS A 97 0.64 8.83 9.84
CA LYS A 97 2.12 8.84 9.97
C LYS A 97 2.66 10.21 10.38
N HIS A 98 2.07 11.29 9.90
CA HIS A 98 2.45 12.65 10.30
C HIS A 98 1.99 13.00 11.72
N LYS A 99 0.98 12.29 12.26
CA LYS A 99 0.60 12.37 13.67
C LYS A 99 1.52 11.53 14.59
N ASN A 100 2.15 10.47 14.08
CA ASN A 100 2.99 9.54 14.87
C ASN A 100 4.52 9.71 14.70
N GLY A 101 5.01 10.62 13.85
CA GLY A 101 6.44 10.80 13.58
C GLY A 101 6.88 12.25 13.78
N GLY A 102 7.48 12.56 14.93
CA GLY A 102 8.18 13.83 15.15
C GLY A 102 9.38 14.00 14.21
N ASP A 103 9.58 15.25 13.76
CA ASP A 103 10.76 15.87 13.13
C ASP A 103 11.16 15.38 11.70
N ARG A 104 11.20 16.15 10.59
CA ARG A 104 11.03 17.58 10.18
C ARG A 104 10.82 17.62 8.62
N PRO A 105 10.87 18.77 7.91
CA PRO A 105 9.78 19.73 7.72
C PRO A 105 9.47 19.98 6.22
N HIS A 106 8.20 20.01 5.82
CA HIS A 106 7.76 20.89 4.73
C HIS A 106 6.31 21.35 4.99
N ALA A 107 6.25 22.45 5.74
CA ALA A 107 5.26 23.52 5.75
C ALA A 107 3.85 23.27 5.15
N ALA A 108 2.83 23.26 6.02
CA ALA A 108 1.71 24.21 5.95
C ALA A 108 1.05 24.34 7.34
N GLN A 109 0.70 25.57 7.70
CA GLN A 109 0.33 26.05 9.03
C GLN A 109 -1.08 25.60 9.46
N THR A 110 -1.26 25.15 10.71
CA THR A 110 -2.25 25.71 11.66
C THR A 110 -2.07 25.14 13.08
N LYS A 111 -2.29 26.00 14.09
CA LYS A 111 -1.97 25.80 15.51
C LYS A 111 -2.92 24.77 16.15
N ILE A 112 -2.39 23.65 16.67
CA ILE A 112 -3.15 22.73 17.54
C ILE A 112 -2.64 22.90 18.98
N ARG A 113 -3.56 23.12 19.93
CA ARG A 113 -3.27 23.43 21.33
C ARG A 113 -3.07 22.14 22.14
N ARG A 114 -2.37 22.27 23.27
CA ARG A 114 -1.80 21.21 24.11
C ARG A 114 -2.82 20.44 24.97
N GLU A 115 -4.12 20.66 24.74
CA GLU A 115 -5.21 20.32 25.67
C GLU A 115 -6.05 19.13 25.18
N ASP A 116 -5.91 18.72 23.92
CA ASP A 116 -6.77 17.71 23.28
C ASP A 116 -6.20 16.27 23.36
N PHE A 117 -5.09 16.06 24.06
CA PHE A 117 -4.48 14.73 24.23
C PHE A 117 -5.18 13.97 25.36
N THR A 118 -6.30 13.30 25.07
CA THR A 118 -6.76 12.17 25.89
C THR A 118 -6.32 10.88 25.21
N TYR A 119 -5.41 10.16 25.86
CA TYR A 119 -4.86 8.89 25.38
C TYR A 119 -5.97 7.84 25.39
N THR A 120 -6.40 7.40 24.22
CA THR A 120 -7.10 6.13 24.07
C THR A 120 -6.20 5.23 23.24
N GLU A 121 -5.75 4.15 23.86
CA GLU A 121 -5.06 3.06 23.16
C GLU A 121 -6.05 2.47 22.17
N THR A 122 -5.93 2.83 20.90
CA THR A 122 -6.52 2.04 19.83
C THR A 122 -5.65 0.80 19.66
N GLU A 123 -6.14 -0.34 20.15
CA GLU A 123 -5.64 -1.66 19.80
C GLU A 123 -5.62 -1.79 18.28
N GLN A 124 -4.45 -1.60 17.69
CA GLN A 124 -4.21 -2.06 16.33
C GLN A 124 -4.14 -3.57 16.41
N ASP A 125 -5.03 -4.24 15.66
CA ASP A 125 -5.01 -5.68 15.54
C ASP A 125 -3.75 -6.14 14.78
N LEU A 126 -2.68 -6.31 15.54
CA LEU A 126 -1.38 -6.81 15.11
C LEU A 126 -1.36 -8.34 15.00
N SER A 127 -2.49 -9.02 15.25
CA SER A 127 -2.59 -10.49 15.20
C SER A 127 -2.32 -11.07 13.80
N LEU A 128 -2.43 -10.27 12.75
CA LEU A 128 -2.11 -10.66 11.36
C LEU A 128 -0.61 -10.58 11.02
N PHE A 129 0.22 -10.06 11.92
CA PHE A 129 1.68 -10.02 11.79
C PHE A 129 2.39 -10.98 12.77
N SER A 130 1.81 -12.14 13.04
CA SER A 130 2.39 -13.16 13.94
C SER A 130 3.76 -13.71 13.51
N PHE A 131 4.27 -13.30 12.35
CA PHE A 131 5.61 -13.62 11.84
C PHE A 131 6.62 -12.48 12.03
N LEU A 132 6.28 -11.42 12.78
CA LEU A 132 7.24 -10.40 13.22
C LEU A 132 7.98 -10.79 14.50
N ASP A 133 7.51 -11.82 15.20
CA ASP A 133 8.03 -12.34 16.48
C ASP A 133 8.93 -13.59 16.37
N ASP A 134 9.44 -13.91 15.19
CA ASP A 134 10.62 -14.79 15.01
C ASP A 134 11.66 -14.14 14.07
#